data_AF-A0A7Y1ZRK3-F1
#
_entry.id   AF-A0A7Y1ZRK3-F1
#
_cell.length_a   1.000
_cell.length_b   1.000
_cell.length_c   1.000
_cell.angle_alpha   90.00
_cell.angle_beta   90.00
_cell.angle_gamma   90.00
#
_symmetry.space_group_name_H-M   'P 1'
#
loop_
_entity.id
_entity.type
_entity.pdbx_description
1 polymer ?
#
loop_
_entity_poly.entity_id
_entity_poly.type
_entity_poly.pdbx_seq_one_letter_code
_entity_poly.pdbx_strand_id
1 'polypeptide(L)'
;MDSRVRIGHVHLKVSNLDRSLAFYQGVLGFTVTQRYGQDAVFLSAGDYHHHIGLNTWQSRGGKPPGPGTTGLFHVAILYPNRRELADALRRVLAAGVALDGA
;
A
#
# COMPACT_ATOMS: atom_id res chain seq x y z
N MET A 1 -7.90 -0.43 27.72
CA MET A 1 -6.98 -0.82 26.63
C MET A 1 -5.71 0.01 26.77
N ASP A 2 -4.55 -0.59 26.53
CA ASP A 2 -3.26 0.12 26.52
C ASP A 2 -3.24 1.12 25.35
N SER A 3 -2.85 2.37 25.60
CA SER A 3 -2.80 3.44 24.58
C SER A 3 -1.72 3.22 23.51
N ARG A 4 -0.81 2.26 23.73
CA ARG A 4 0.23 1.88 22.77
C ARG A 4 -0.24 0.91 21.69
N VAL A 5 -1.48 0.43 21.75
CA VAL A 5 -2.04 -0.42 20.69
C VAL A 5 -2.10 0.36 19.38
N ARG A 6 -1.54 -0.23 18.31
CA ARG A 6 -1.52 0.34 16.95
C ARG A 6 -2.05 -0.70 15.97
N ILE A 7 -2.59 -0.23 14.85
CA ILE A 7 -2.89 -1.10 13.70
C ILE A 7 -1.58 -1.70 13.20
N GLY A 8 -1.50 -3.03 13.16
CA GLY A 8 -0.27 -3.74 12.75
C GLY A 8 -0.12 -3.87 11.24
N HIS A 9 -1.21 -4.17 10.52
CA HIS A 9 -1.19 -4.33 9.06
C HIS A 9 -2.56 -4.08 8.42
N VAL A 10 -2.55 -3.87 7.10
CA VAL A 10 -3.74 -3.85 6.25
C VAL A 10 -3.56 -4.78 5.06
N HIS A 11 -4.62 -5.49 4.66
CA HIS A 11 -4.64 -6.29 3.44
C HIS A 11 -5.55 -5.64 2.40
N LEU A 12 -4.98 -5.33 1.23
CA LEU A 12 -5.67 -4.67 0.13
C LEU A 12 -5.91 -5.66 -1.01
N LYS A 13 -7.15 -5.71 -1.50
CA LYS A 13 -7.51 -6.40 -2.75
C LYS A 13 -7.12 -5.51 -3.91
N VAL A 14 -6.25 -6.00 -4.79
CA VAL A 14 -5.73 -5.25 -5.94
C VAL A 14 -6.06 -5.99 -7.24
N SER A 15 -6.38 -5.25 -8.30
CA SER A 15 -6.70 -5.86 -9.59
C SER A 15 -5.49 -6.35 -10.38
N ASN A 16 -4.31 -5.80 -10.08
CA ASN A 16 -3.05 -6.16 -10.72
C ASN A 16 -1.92 -6.06 -9.68
N LEU A 17 -1.32 -7.21 -9.36
CA LEU A 17 -0.30 -7.31 -8.32
C LEU A 17 1.00 -6.59 -8.70
N ASP A 18 1.44 -6.69 -9.95
CA ASP A 18 2.69 -6.09 -10.42
C ASP A 18 2.61 -4.56 -10.45
N ARG A 19 1.49 -4.01 -10.92
CA ARG A 19 1.25 -2.56 -10.88
C ARG A 19 1.25 -2.04 -9.45
N SER A 20 0.58 -2.74 -8.54
CA SER A 20 0.57 -2.36 -7.12
C SER A 20 1.94 -2.51 -6.49
N LEU A 21 2.70 -3.56 -6.82
CA LEU A 21 4.05 -3.74 -6.33
C LEU A 21 5.01 -2.64 -6.84
N ALA A 22 4.93 -2.28 -8.12
CA ALA A 22 5.70 -1.17 -8.67
C ALA A 22 5.46 0.14 -7.91
N PHE A 23 4.22 0.38 -7.46
CA PHE A 23 3.90 1.53 -6.61
C PHE A 23 4.43 1.39 -5.19
N TYR A 24 4.03 0.35 -4.44
CA TYR A 24 4.39 0.26 -3.01
C TYR A 24 5.89 0.01 -2.79
N GLN A 25 6.52 -0.84 -3.60
CA GLN A 25 7.96 -1.07 -3.52
C GLN A 25 8.75 0.02 -4.24
N GLY A 26 8.45 0.26 -5.52
CA GLY A 26 9.25 1.14 -6.38
C GLY A 26 9.10 2.63 -6.03
N VAL A 27 7.86 3.09 -5.79
CA VAL A 27 7.58 4.52 -5.54
C VAL A 27 7.65 4.83 -4.05
N LEU A 28 6.95 4.08 -3.21
CA LEU A 28 6.86 4.37 -1.77
C LEU A 28 8.06 3.84 -0.97
N GLY A 29 8.79 2.84 -1.50
CA GLY A 29 10.02 2.32 -0.90
C GLY A 29 9.82 1.21 0.13
N PHE A 30 8.69 0.51 0.12
CA PHE A 30 8.53 -0.72 0.92
C PHE A 30 9.41 -1.84 0.35
N THR A 31 9.73 -2.82 1.18
CA THR A 31 10.46 -4.02 0.78
C THR A 31 9.54 -5.23 0.83
N VAL A 32 9.66 -6.15 -0.12
CA VAL A 32 8.95 -7.43 -0.09
C VAL A 32 9.52 -8.29 1.02
N THR A 33 8.66 -8.68 1.96
CA THR A 33 9.01 -9.63 3.02
C THR A 33 8.64 -11.06 2.63
N GLN A 34 7.54 -11.23 1.88
CA GLN A 34 7.09 -12.54 1.43
C GLN A 34 6.25 -12.45 0.15
N ARG A 35 6.32 -13.50 -0.67
CA ARG A 35 5.39 -13.74 -1.78
C ARG A 35 4.61 -15.04 -1.52
N TYR A 36 3.36 -15.06 -1.96
CA TYR A 36 2.53 -16.26 -1.94
C TYR A 36 2.04 -16.53 -3.37
N GLY A 37 2.78 -17.40 -4.05
CA GLY A 37 2.57 -17.68 -5.47
C GLY A 37 2.57 -16.40 -6.32
N GLN A 38 1.61 -16.32 -7.24
CA GLN A 38 1.40 -15.17 -8.13
C GLN A 38 0.20 -14.30 -7.71
N ASP A 39 -0.40 -14.59 -6.55
CA ASP A 39 -1.66 -13.99 -6.11
C ASP A 39 -1.51 -13.02 -4.96
N ALA A 40 -0.41 -13.07 -4.20
CA ALA A 40 -0.19 -12.15 -3.09
C ALA A 40 1.28 -11.81 -2.81
N VAL A 41 1.50 -10.60 -2.29
CA VAL A 41 2.81 -10.11 -1.82
C VAL A 41 2.63 -9.33 -0.52
N PHE A 42 3.59 -9.50 0.39
CA PHE A 42 3.64 -8.87 1.70
C PHE A 42 4.82 -7.90 1.73
N LEU A 43 4.58 -6.72 2.29
CA LEU A 43 5.46 -5.57 2.20
C LEU A 43 5.65 -4.94 3.57
N SER A 44 6.88 -4.48 3.84
CA SER A 44 7.22 -3.80 5.09
C SER A 44 8.16 -2.63 4.86
N ALA A 45 8.12 -1.66 5.78
CA ALA A 45 9.16 -0.65 5.94
C ALA A 45 10.00 -1.08 7.16
N GLY A 46 11.28 -1.37 6.94
CA GLY A 46 12.15 -1.93 7.97
C GLY A 46 12.00 -3.44 8.14
N ASP A 47 12.14 -3.92 9.38
CA ASP A 47 12.29 -5.33 9.77
C ASP A 47 11.00 -6.00 10.31
N TYR A 48 9.86 -5.29 10.29
CA TYR A 48 8.58 -5.84 10.71
C TYR A 48 8.04 -6.90 9.71
N HIS A 49 7.30 -7.91 10.19
CA HIS A 49 6.81 -9.04 9.39
C HIS A 49 6.06 -8.62 8.12
N HIS A 50 5.09 -7.69 8.24
CA HIS A 50 4.55 -6.89 7.13
C HIS A 50 3.61 -5.81 7.66
N HIS A 51 3.55 -4.69 6.94
CA HIS A 51 2.55 -3.64 7.18
C HIS A 51 1.42 -3.69 6.13
N ILE A 52 1.72 -4.16 4.91
CA ILE A 52 0.78 -4.20 3.79
C ILE A 52 0.82 -5.59 3.15
N GLY A 53 -0.34 -6.22 3.06
CA GLY A 53 -0.57 -7.38 2.20
C GLY A 53 -1.34 -6.97 0.95
N LEU A 54 -0.84 -7.26 -0.24
CA LEU A 54 -1.54 -7.05 -1.51
C LEU A 54 -1.94 -8.40 -2.06
N ASN A 55 -3.20 -8.57 -2.45
CA ASN A 55 -3.66 -9.81 -3.08
C ASN A 55 -4.64 -9.58 -4.23
N THR A 56 -4.67 -10.50 -5.18
CA THR A 56 -5.61 -10.49 -6.31
C THR A 56 -6.80 -11.43 -6.09
N TRP A 57 -6.98 -11.98 -4.88
CA TRP A 57 -8.06 -12.92 -4.60
C TRP A 57 -9.41 -12.26 -4.88
N GLN A 58 -10.19 -12.87 -5.78
CA GLN A 58 -11.50 -12.36 -6.23
C GLN A 58 -11.46 -10.92 -6.81
N SER A 59 -10.30 -10.43 -7.21
CA SER A 59 -10.14 -9.05 -7.71
C SER A 59 -9.25 -8.93 -8.95
N ARG A 60 -8.55 -10.01 -9.36
CA ARG A 60 -7.72 -10.06 -10.57
C ARG A 60 -8.47 -9.55 -11.79
N GLY A 61 -7.94 -8.52 -12.45
CA GLY A 61 -8.57 -7.88 -13.62
C GLY A 61 -9.88 -7.13 -13.32
N GLY A 62 -10.25 -7.01 -12.05
CA GLY A 62 -11.46 -6.33 -11.61
C GLY A 62 -11.42 -4.81 -11.82
N LYS A 63 -12.60 -4.21 -11.78
CA LYS A 63 -12.80 -2.76 -11.86
C LYS A 63 -12.94 -2.16 -10.45
N PRO A 64 -12.66 -0.87 -10.27
CA PRO A 64 -12.97 -0.18 -9.02
C PRO A 64 -14.44 -0.37 -8.62
N PRO A 65 -14.75 -0.44 -7.32
CA PRO A 65 -16.12 -0.50 -6.86
C PRO A 65 -16.91 0.75 -7.30
N GLY A 66 -18.21 0.58 -7.52
CA GLY A 66 -19.08 1.69 -7.95
C GLY A 66 -19.22 2.80 -6.90
N PRO A 67 -19.67 4.01 -7.29
CA PRO A 67 -19.95 5.07 -6.33
C PRO A 67 -20.96 4.63 -5.26
N GLY A 68 -20.75 5.04 -4.01
CA GLY A 68 -21.68 4.78 -2.90
C GLY A 68 -21.62 3.36 -2.31
N THR A 69 -20.69 2.51 -2.74
CA THR A 69 -20.48 1.19 -2.10
C THR A 69 -19.69 1.32 -0.79
N THR A 70 -19.96 0.44 0.16
CA THR A 70 -19.14 0.33 1.38
C THR A 70 -17.76 -0.24 1.07
N GLY A 71 -16.75 0.29 1.76
CA GLY A 71 -15.36 -0.11 1.57
C GLY A 71 -14.40 0.72 2.41
N LEU A 72 -13.13 0.39 2.34
CA LEU A 72 -12.06 1.18 2.94
C LEU A 72 -11.90 2.48 2.15
N PHE A 73 -12.05 3.63 2.82
CA PHE A 73 -11.91 4.94 2.18
C PHE A 73 -10.45 5.29 1.87
N HIS A 74 -9.57 5.26 2.88
CA HIS A 74 -8.13 5.42 2.68
C HIS A 74 -7.31 4.72 3.78
N VAL A 75 -6.01 4.56 3.52
CA VAL A 75 -4.97 4.21 4.49
C VAL A 75 -3.86 5.24 4.38
N ALA A 76 -3.41 5.78 5.51
CA ALA A 76 -2.30 6.71 5.56
C ALA A 76 -1.02 6.01 6.02
N ILE A 77 0.10 6.36 5.38
CA ILE A 77 1.43 5.87 5.74
C ILE A 77 2.16 7.01 6.45
N LEU A 78 2.54 6.77 7.71
CA LEU A 78 3.27 7.75 8.50
C LEU A 78 4.77 7.62 8.24
N TYR A 79 5.37 8.67 7.69
CA TYR A 79 6.82 8.76 7.54
C TYR A 79 7.49 9.25 8.84
N PRO A 80 8.76 8.87 9.10
CA PRO A 80 9.46 9.24 10.33
C PRO A 80 9.59 10.75 10.53
N ASN A 81 9.87 11.50 9.46
CA ASN A 81 9.87 12.96 9.49
C ASN A 81 9.53 13.57 8.11
N ARG A 82 9.54 14.91 8.07
CA ARG A 82 9.16 15.68 6.88
C ARG A 82 10.12 15.46 5.69
N ARG A 83 11.38 15.11 5.95
CA ARG A 83 12.37 14.84 4.89
C ARG A 83 12.02 13.57 4.13
N GLU A 84 11.76 12.45 4.81
CA GLU A 84 11.42 11.21 4.11
C GLU A 84 10.05 11.32 3.43
N LEU A 85 9.10 12.08 4.02
CA LEU A 85 7.85 12.41 3.34
C LEU A 85 8.10 13.21 2.05
N ALA A 86 8.95 14.23 2.09
CA ALA A 86 9.29 15.00 0.90
C ALA A 86 9.98 14.13 -0.16
N ASP A 87 10.84 13.19 0.23
CA ASP A 87 11.49 12.25 -0.68
C ASP A 87 10.50 11.28 -1.32
N ALA A 88 9.54 10.77 -0.54
CA ALA A 88 8.44 9.98 -1.07
C ALA A 88 7.57 10.78 -2.04
N LEU A 89 7.19 12.01 -1.69
CA LEU A 89 6.41 12.91 -2.53
C LEU A 89 7.11 13.18 -3.87
N ARG A 90 8.43 13.43 -3.85
CA ARG A 90 9.23 13.59 -5.08
C ARG A 90 9.15 12.36 -5.99
N ARG A 91 9.25 11.15 -5.42
CA ARG A 91 9.12 9.89 -6.18
C ARG A 91 7.70 9.71 -6.76
N VAL A 92 6.66 10.05 -6.00
CA VAL A 92 5.26 9.99 -6.45
C VAL A 92 5.03 10.92 -7.64
N LEU A 93 5.50 12.17 -7.55
CA LEU A 93 5.42 13.14 -8.64
C LEU A 93 6.22 12.69 -9.87
N ALA A 94 7.44 12.18 -9.69
CA ALA A 94 8.28 11.68 -10.77
C ALA A 94 7.67 10.45 -11.48
N ALA A 95 6.89 9.64 -10.77
CA ALA A 95 6.15 8.52 -11.32
C ALA A 95 4.86 8.93 -12.06
N GLY A 96 4.53 10.23 -12.11
CA GLY A 96 3.32 10.74 -12.77
C GLY A 96 2.03 10.36 -12.04
N VAL A 97 2.10 10.01 -10.76
CA VAL A 97 0.92 9.68 -9.95
C VAL A 97 0.21 10.98 -9.58
N ALA A 98 -1.05 11.11 -9.99
CA ALA A 98 -1.87 12.24 -9.62
C ALA A 98 -2.09 12.27 -8.11
N LEU A 99 -1.94 13.45 -7.50
CA LEU A 99 -2.26 13.67 -6.11
C LEU A 99 -3.70 14.13 -6.00
N ASP A 100 -4.47 13.43 -5.17
CA ASP A 100 -5.77 13.88 -4.68
C ASP A 100 -5.67 14.28 -3.21
N GLY A 101 -6.70 14.98 -2.75
CA GLY A 101 -6.94 15.16 -1.31
C GLY A 101 -7.86 14.05 -0.81
N ALA A 102 -7.63 13.61 0.42
CA ALA A 102 -8.60 12.81 1.17
C ALA A 102 -9.63 13.70 1.87
#